data_AF-M5FMG9-F1
#
_entry.id   AF-M5FMG9-F1
#
_cell.length_a   1.000
_cell.length_b   1.000
_cell.length_c   1.000
_cell.angle_alpha   90.00
_cell.angle_beta   90.00
_cell.angle_gamma   90.00
#
_symmetry.space_group_name_H-M   'P 1'
#
loop_
_entity.id
_entity.type
_entity.pdbx_description
1 polymer ?
#
loop_
_entity_poly.entity_id
_entity_poly.type
_entity_poly.pdbx_seq_one_letter_code
_entity_poly.pdbx_strand_id
1 'polypeptide(L)'
;MSAMLTTGMLSGAASSAAAQTVNSANRNTLIQQNELQILENRLRRQQFQQQQQQFRAQDRQIAPQQRPVVPQMKPTCQLQPSGSSFVSTCR
;
A
#
# COMPACT_ATOMS: atom_id res chain seq x y z
N MET A 1 36.70 -57.00 20.98
CA MET A 1 36.79 -57.02 19.50
C MET A 1 35.43 -57.44 18.97
N SER A 2 34.78 -56.58 18.18
CA SER A 2 33.91 -56.91 17.04
C SER A 2 33.12 -55.66 16.65
N ALA A 3 33.47 -55.13 15.48
CA ALA A 3 32.77 -54.07 14.78
C ALA A 3 31.65 -54.69 13.93
N MET A 4 30.52 -54.00 13.78
CA MET A 4 29.65 -54.19 12.63
C MET A 4 29.14 -52.84 12.14
N LEU A 5 29.54 -52.50 10.92
CA LEU A 5 29.01 -51.39 10.12
C LEU A 5 27.68 -51.82 9.50
N THR A 6 26.65 -50.98 9.59
CA THR A 6 25.44 -51.09 8.77
C THR A 6 25.25 -49.81 7.97
N THR A 7 25.70 -49.84 6.72
CA THR A 7 25.34 -48.89 5.68
C THR A 7 23.97 -49.30 5.12
N GLY A 8 23.00 -48.39 5.09
CA GLY A 8 21.66 -48.70 4.61
C GLY A 8 20.87 -47.49 4.12
N MET A 9 21.18 -47.07 2.89
CA MET A 9 20.30 -46.41 1.90
C MET A 9 19.51 -45.17 2.37
N LEU A 10 20.05 -43.97 2.09
CA LEU A 10 19.21 -42.78 1.94
C LEU A 10 18.31 -43.00 0.71
N SER A 11 17.06 -43.39 0.94
CA SER A 11 16.00 -43.27 -0.06
C SER A 11 15.85 -41.79 -0.38
N GLY A 12 16.50 -41.36 -1.46
CA GLY A 12 16.29 -40.05 -2.05
C GLY A 12 14.80 -39.87 -2.33
N ALA A 13 14.16 -39.02 -1.54
CA ALA A 13 12.83 -38.52 -1.81
C ALA A 13 12.91 -37.67 -3.08
N ALA A 14 12.84 -38.31 -4.24
CA ALA A 14 12.47 -37.64 -5.47
C ALA A 14 10.99 -37.27 -5.34
N SER A 15 10.72 -36.15 -4.67
CA SER A 15 9.44 -35.46 -4.75
C SER A 15 9.25 -35.03 -6.20
N SER A 16 8.69 -35.92 -7.01
CA SER A 16 8.17 -35.57 -8.32
C SER A 16 7.14 -34.46 -8.10
N ALA A 17 7.50 -33.23 -8.47
CA ALA A 17 6.59 -32.11 -8.49
C ALA A 17 5.46 -32.44 -9.46
N ALA A 18 4.36 -32.94 -8.93
CA ALA A 18 3.14 -33.15 -9.69
C ALA A 18 2.66 -31.78 -10.17
N ALA A 19 2.79 -31.51 -11.46
CA ALA A 19 2.17 -30.37 -12.10
C ALA A 19 0.65 -30.50 -11.92
N GLN A 20 0.10 -29.77 -10.96
CA GLN A 20 -1.35 -29.75 -10.72
C GLN A 20 -2.02 -29.02 -11.87
N THR A 21 -2.45 -29.78 -12.89
CA THR A 21 -3.24 -29.25 -13.99
C THR A 21 -4.62 -28.90 -13.44
N VAL A 22 -4.81 -27.64 -13.05
CA VAL A 22 -6.11 -27.11 -12.61
C VAL A 22 -7.10 -27.25 -13.77
N ASN A 23 -8.04 -28.19 -13.64
CA ASN A 23 -9.10 -28.47 -14.62
C ASN A 23 -9.91 -27.18 -14.89
N SER A 24 -10.30 -26.92 -16.14
CA SER A 24 -11.08 -25.73 -16.54
C SER A 24 -12.35 -25.51 -15.71
N ALA A 25 -13.03 -26.57 -15.26
CA ALA A 25 -14.19 -26.43 -14.36
C ALA A 25 -13.81 -25.82 -13.00
N ASN A 26 -12.64 -26.21 -12.47
CA ASN A 26 -12.10 -25.69 -11.21
C ASN A 26 -11.58 -24.26 -11.37
N ARG A 27 -11.07 -23.89 -12.56
CA ARG A 27 -10.71 -22.50 -12.89
C ARG A 27 -11.91 -21.57 -12.85
N ASN A 28 -13.04 -21.96 -13.43
CA ASN A 28 -14.27 -21.15 -13.41
C ASN A 28 -14.78 -20.92 -11.98
N THR A 29 -14.76 -21.96 -11.13
CA THR A 29 -15.15 -21.80 -9.72
C THR A 29 -14.18 -20.92 -8.94
N LEU A 30 -12.88 -20.97 -9.25
CA LEU A 30 -11.86 -20.13 -8.62
C LEU A 30 -12.01 -18.66 -9.03
N ILE A 31 -12.27 -18.40 -10.31
CA ILE A 31 -12.53 -17.05 -10.84
C ILE A 31 -13.78 -16.47 -10.17
N GLN A 32 -14.86 -17.22 -10.09
CA GLN A 32 -16.11 -16.75 -9.49
C GLN A 32 -15.95 -16.42 -7.99
N GLN A 33 -15.20 -17.24 -7.24
CA GLN A 33 -14.87 -16.94 -5.84
C GLN A 33 -14.00 -15.68 -5.72
N ASN A 34 -13.03 -15.49 -6.63
CA ASN A 34 -12.19 -14.30 -6.64
C ASN A 34 -12.99 -13.03 -6.95
N GLU A 35 -13.91 -13.08 -7.92
CA GLU A 35 -14.80 -11.96 -8.25
C GLU A 35 -15.68 -11.56 -7.06
N LEU A 36 -16.26 -12.54 -6.36
CA LEU A 36 -17.03 -12.28 -5.14
C LEU A 36 -16.18 -11.62 -4.05
N GLN A 37 -14.97 -12.11 -3.84
CA GLN A 37 -14.03 -11.53 -2.88
C GLN A 37 -13.61 -10.10 -3.28
N ILE A 38 -13.39 -9.84 -4.56
CA ILE A 38 -13.09 -8.49 -5.07
C ILE A 38 -14.27 -7.55 -4.81
N LEU A 39 -15.49 -8.01 -5.05
CA LEU A 39 -16.70 -7.21 -4.85
C LEU A 39 -16.91 -6.87 -3.37
N GLU A 40 -16.75 -7.83 -2.47
CA GLU A 40 -16.80 -7.60 -1.02
C GLU A 40 -15.74 -6.58 -0.57
N ASN A 41 -14.50 -6.75 -1.05
CA ASN A 41 -13.40 -5.82 -0.75
C ASN A 41 -13.67 -4.41 -1.27
N ARG A 42 -14.26 -4.28 -2.47
CA ARG A 42 -14.62 -2.97 -3.03
C ARG A 42 -15.68 -2.29 -2.16
N LEU A 43 -16.71 -3.02 -1.73
CA LEU A 43 -17.76 -2.51 -0.86
C LEU A 43 -17.19 -2.05 0.49
N ARG A 44 -16.36 -2.88 1.13
CA ARG A 44 -15.69 -2.50 2.39
C ARG A 44 -14.82 -1.25 2.26
N ARG A 45 -14.05 -1.12 1.17
CA ARG A 45 -13.25 0.10 0.93
C ARG A 45 -14.12 1.32 0.73
N GLN A 46 -15.22 1.22 -0.02
CA GLN A 46 -16.14 2.35 -0.21
C GLN A 46 -16.74 2.80 1.12
N GLN A 47 -17.19 1.86 1.95
CA GLN A 47 -17.76 2.18 3.25
C GLN A 47 -16.74 2.85 4.17
N PHE A 48 -15.51 2.32 4.24
CA PHE A 48 -14.43 2.92 5.02
C PHE A 48 -14.07 4.33 4.54
N GLN A 49 -14.01 4.54 3.22
CA GLN A 49 -13.74 5.85 2.63
C GLN A 49 -14.81 6.87 2.99
N GLN A 50 -16.10 6.51 2.91
CA GLN A 50 -17.18 7.40 3.32
C GLN A 50 -17.10 7.76 4.80
N GLN A 51 -16.85 6.77 5.66
CA GLN A 51 -16.75 7.00 7.10
C GLN A 51 -15.60 7.95 7.45
N GLN A 52 -14.44 7.78 6.81
CA GLN A 52 -13.30 8.70 6.93
C GLN A 52 -13.64 10.12 6.46
N GLN A 53 -14.41 10.27 5.37
CA GLN A 53 -14.83 11.59 4.90
C GLN A 53 -15.75 12.28 5.92
N GLN A 54 -16.66 11.53 6.55
CA GLN A 54 -17.54 12.05 7.59
C GLN A 54 -16.75 12.54 8.81
N PHE A 55 -15.77 11.76 9.30
CA PHE A 55 -14.91 12.20 10.41
C PHE A 55 -14.11 13.45 10.05
N ARG A 56 -13.52 13.51 8.84
CA ARG A 56 -12.81 14.72 8.37
C ARG A 56 -13.73 15.93 8.22
N ALA A 57 -15.00 15.75 7.90
CA ALA A 57 -15.97 16.83 7.81
C ALA A 57 -16.38 17.32 9.21
N GLN A 58 -16.56 16.41 10.15
CA GLN A 58 -16.83 16.71 11.55
C GLN A 58 -15.65 17.45 12.21
N ASP A 59 -14.42 16.98 12.01
CA ASP A 59 -13.22 17.64 12.53
C ASP A 59 -13.03 19.05 11.93
N ARG A 60 -13.42 19.25 10.66
CA ARG A 60 -13.39 20.57 10.01
C ARG A 60 -14.46 21.54 10.54
N GLN A 61 -15.56 21.05 11.09
CA GLN A 61 -16.57 21.91 11.74
C GLN A 61 -16.06 22.48 13.06
N ILE A 62 -15.11 21.81 13.72
CA ILE A 62 -14.37 22.40 14.83
C ILE A 62 -13.57 23.55 14.23
N ALA A 63 -13.95 24.78 14.57
CA ALA A 63 -13.39 25.98 13.98
C ALA A 63 -11.85 25.87 13.97
N PRO A 64 -11.19 26.10 12.82
CA PRO A 64 -9.75 26.08 12.77
C PRO A 64 -9.25 27.07 13.81
N GLN A 65 -8.50 26.56 14.79
CA GLN A 65 -7.81 27.37 15.79
C GLN A 65 -7.12 28.53 15.07
N GLN A 66 -7.27 29.73 15.61
CA GLN A 66 -6.61 30.91 15.04
C GLN A 66 -5.14 30.57 14.84
N ARG A 67 -4.67 30.63 13.58
CA ARG A 67 -3.28 30.29 13.28
C ARG A 67 -2.40 31.18 14.18
N PRO A 68 -1.46 30.60 14.94
CA PRO A 68 -0.58 31.39 15.76
C PRO A 68 0.10 32.43 14.87
N VAL A 69 0.14 33.67 15.34
CA VAL A 69 0.88 34.75 14.68
C VAL A 69 2.36 34.45 14.87
N VAL A 70 2.89 33.56 14.01
CA VAL A 70 4.33 33.32 13.93
C VAL A 70 4.98 34.51 13.24
N PRO A 71 6.13 35.00 13.76
CA PRO A 71 6.92 36.00 13.05
C PRO A 71 7.28 35.45 11.67
N GLN A 72 6.64 35.98 10.64
CA GLN A 72 7.04 35.74 9.26
C GLN A 72 8.37 36.47 9.08
N MET A 73 9.48 35.74 8.95
CA MET A 73 10.71 36.36 8.50
C MET A 73 10.43 36.97 7.13
N LYS A 74 10.67 38.27 7.00
CA LYS A 74 10.68 38.90 5.67
C LYS A 74 11.72 38.13 4.84
N PRO A 75 11.38 37.67 3.63
CA PRO A 75 12.39 37.09 2.77
C PRO A 75 13.51 38.11 2.63
N THR A 76 14.72 37.71 2.99
CA THR A 76 15.93 38.56 2.96
C THR A 76 16.19 39.13 1.58
N CYS A 77 15.61 38.48 0.57
CA CYS A 77 15.67 38.86 -0.83
C CYS A 77 14.26 39.15 -1.35
N GLN A 78 14.08 40.32 -1.94
CA GLN A 78 12.83 40.65 -2.64
C GLN A 78 12.85 39.93 -3.99
N LEU A 79 11.79 39.19 -4.32
CA LEU A 79 11.58 38.66 -5.67
C LEU A 79 11.02 39.78 -6.53
N GLN A 80 11.80 40.27 -7.48
CA GLN A 80 11.36 41.28 -8.44
C GLN A 80 11.00 40.61 -9.77
N PRO A 81 9.85 40.97 -10.36
CA PRO A 81 9.50 40.50 -11.69
C PRO A 81 10.49 41.09 -12.72
N SER A 82 11.12 40.21 -13.50
CA SER A 82 12.03 40.55 -14.59
C SER A 82 11.58 39.83 -15.86
N GLY A 83 10.84 40.55 -16.71
CA GLY A 83 10.24 39.99 -17.93
C GLY A 83 9.27 38.85 -17.61
N SER A 84 9.57 37.65 -18.11
CA SER A 84 8.79 36.42 -17.89
C SER A 84 9.22 35.59 -16.66
N SER A 85 10.13 36.11 -15.83
CA SER A 85 10.72 35.39 -14.70
C SER A 85 10.77 36.26 -13.44
N PHE A 86 11.13 35.66 -12.30
CA PHE A 86 11.37 36.38 -11.05
C PHE A 86 12.83 36.26 -10.66
N VAL A 87 13.47 37.38 -10.33
CA VAL A 87 14.86 37.43 -9.86
C VAL A 87 14.87 37.77 -8.39
N SER A 88 15.58 37.00 -7.58
CA SER A 88 15.79 37.31 -6.17
C SER A 88 16.91 38.33 -6.03
N THR A 89 16.59 39.55 -5.62
CA THR A 89 17.59 40.56 -5.28
C THR A 89 17.79 40.61 -3.77
N CYS A 90 18.97 40.17 -3.32
CA CYS A 90 19.44 40.31 -1.94
C CYS A 90 20.49 41.43 -1.92
N ARG A 91 20.38 42.40 -1.01
CA ARG A 91 21.44 43.39 -0.75
C ARG A 91 22.07 43.12 0.59
#